data_AF-A0AA89SS28-F1
#
_entry.id   AF-A0AA89SS28-F1
#
_cell.length_a   1.000
_cell.length_b   1.000
_cell.length_c   1.000
_cell.angle_alpha   90.00
_cell.angle_beta   90.00
_cell.angle_gamma   90.00
#
_symmetry.space_group_name_H-M   'P 1'
#
loop_
_entity.id
_entity.type
_entity.pdbx_description
1 polymer ?
#
loop_
_entity_poly.entity_id
_entity_poly.type
_entity_poly.pdbx_seq_one_letter_code
_entity_poly.pdbx_strand_id
1 'polypeptide(L)'
;MSILFLFDGGAYSDKAIDVSRAAAVDCTGPYHIENVWCDSLCVYTNHPYATPFRGFGHSEQAFAIERAIDLLAEKLGMDKWELRRKNAIRPGHTTPTQV
;
A
#
# COMPACT_ATOMS: atom_id res chain seq x y z
N MET A 1 -3.13 -2.74 -11.73
CA MET A 1 -2.03 -2.73 -10.76
C MET A 1 -2.14 -3.99 -9.92
N SER A 2 -1.11 -4.83 -9.90
CA SER A 2 -1.04 -6.02 -9.05
C SER A 2 0.01 -5.76 -7.97
N ILE A 3 -0.33 -6.04 -6.71
CA ILE A 3 0.48 -5.72 -5.53
C ILE A 3 0.54 -6.96 -4.63
N LEU A 4 1.73 -7.25 -4.12
CA LEU A 4 1.94 -8.24 -3.07
C LEU A 4 2.72 -7.56 -1.93
N PHE A 5 2.09 -7.41 -0.77
CA PHE A 5 2.76 -7.00 0.46
C PHE A 5 3.09 -8.23 1.31
N LEU A 6 4.34 -8.32 1.73
CA LEU A 6 4.82 -9.33 2.67
C LEU A 6 5.23 -8.63 3.96
N PHE A 7 4.41 -8.78 5.00
CA PHE A 7 4.68 -8.24 6.32
C PHE A 7 5.34 -9.32 7.18
N ASP A 8 6.47 -8.99 7.78
CA ASP A 8 7.07 -9.83 8.83
C ASP A 8 6.29 -9.62 10.13
N GLY A 9 5.51 -10.63 10.53
CA GLY A 9 4.72 -10.61 11.76
C GLY A 9 5.48 -11.08 12.99
N GLY A 10 6.68 -11.65 12.81
CA GLY A 10 7.42 -12.34 13.87
C GLY A 10 6.77 -13.66 14.29
N ALA A 11 7.17 -14.17 15.46
CA ALA A 11 6.79 -15.50 15.93
C ALA A 11 5.34 -15.63 16.44
N TYR A 12 4.67 -14.51 16.74
CA TYR A 12 3.30 -14.47 17.27
C TYR A 12 2.50 -13.38 16.58
N SER A 13 1.19 -13.58 16.44
CA SER A 13 0.35 -12.69 15.62
C SER A 13 0.17 -11.28 16.19
N ASP A 14 0.08 -11.14 17.52
CA ASP A 14 -0.34 -9.91 18.22
C ASP A 14 -1.33 -9.07 17.39
N LYS A 15 -0.85 -7.94 16.83
CA LYS A 15 -1.58 -7.04 15.93
C LYS A 15 -1.00 -6.98 14.52
N ALA A 16 -0.01 -7.79 14.19
CA ALA A 16 0.60 -7.84 12.86
C ALA A 16 -0.43 -8.13 11.76
N ILE A 17 -1.44 -8.97 12.04
CA ILE A 17 -2.54 -9.29 11.11
C ILE A 17 -3.41 -8.05 10.82
N ASP A 18 -3.69 -7.24 11.84
CA ASP A 18 -4.47 -6.00 11.68
C ASP A 18 -3.66 -4.97 10.86
N VAL A 19 -2.35 -4.87 11.12
CA VAL A 19 -1.42 -4.00 10.39
C VAL A 19 -1.33 -4.39 8.91
N SER A 20 -1.16 -5.68 8.61
CA SER A 20 -1.12 -6.16 7.22
C SER A 20 -2.45 -5.92 6.50
N ARG A 21 -3.58 -6.07 7.19
CA ARG A 21 -4.90 -5.80 6.62
C ARG A 21 -5.08 -4.31 6.30
N ALA A 22 -4.66 -3.42 7.19
CA ALA A 22 -4.76 -1.98 6.98
C ALA A 22 -4.01 -1.52 5.71
N ALA A 23 -2.81 -2.05 5.48
CA ALA A 23 -2.06 -1.79 4.24
C ALA A 23 -2.78 -2.26 2.98
N ALA A 24 -3.60 -3.32 3.05
CA ALA A 24 -4.37 -3.82 1.92
C ALA A 24 -5.58 -2.93 1.59
N VAL A 25 -6.28 -2.43 2.62
CA VAL A 25 -7.49 -1.61 2.46
C VAL A 25 -7.18 -0.34 1.67
N ASP A 26 -6.07 0.31 1.97
CA ASP A 26 -5.65 1.55 1.32
C ASP A 26 -4.54 1.32 0.28
N CYS A 27 -4.41 0.10 -0.26
CA CYS A 27 -3.24 -0.37 -1.03
C CYS A 27 -2.81 0.51 -2.21
N THR A 28 -3.74 1.27 -2.83
CA THR A 28 -3.43 2.16 -3.96
C THR A 28 -2.91 3.52 -3.51
N GLY A 29 -2.90 3.84 -2.21
CA GLY A 29 -2.64 5.18 -1.71
C GLY A 29 -3.67 6.19 -2.21
N PRO A 30 -3.30 7.47 -2.41
CA PRO A 30 -4.23 8.52 -2.83
C PRO A 30 -4.59 8.49 -4.34
N TYR A 31 -4.34 7.36 -5.02
CA TYR A 31 -4.48 7.24 -6.46
C TYR A 31 -5.69 6.41 -6.85
N HIS A 32 -6.43 6.91 -7.83
CA HIS A 32 -7.53 6.22 -8.45
C HIS A 32 -6.99 5.21 -9.48
N ILE A 33 -7.26 3.93 -9.21
CA ILE A 33 -6.81 2.81 -10.04
C ILE A 33 -8.00 1.87 -10.26
N GLU A 34 -8.56 1.89 -11.47
CA GLU A 34 -9.75 1.09 -11.81
C GLU A 34 -9.52 -0.42 -11.72
N ASN A 35 -8.33 -0.86 -12.13
CA ASN A 35 -7.96 -2.26 -12.16
C ASN A 35 -6.89 -2.51 -11.10
N VAL A 36 -7.27 -3.01 -9.92
CA VAL A 36 -6.37 -3.30 -8.81
C VAL A 36 -6.55 -4.73 -8.30
N TRP A 37 -5.43 -5.39 -8.01
CA TRP A 37 -5.38 -6.65 -7.27
C TRP A 37 -4.30 -6.52 -6.19
N CYS A 38 -4.64 -6.73 -4.93
CA CYS A 38 -3.71 -6.59 -3.82
C CYS A 38 -3.81 -7.78 -2.87
N ASP A 39 -2.71 -8.51 -2.74
CA ASP A 39 -2.52 -9.51 -1.69
C ASP A 39 -1.64 -8.91 -0.58
N SER A 40 -2.06 -9.04 0.67
CA SER A 40 -1.28 -8.62 1.83
C SER A 40 -1.17 -9.79 2.81
N LEU A 41 0.04 -10.29 2.97
CA LEU A 41 0.32 -11.49 3.75
C LEU A 41 1.08 -11.12 5.02
N CYS A 42 0.53 -11.49 6.17
CA CYS A 42 1.25 -11.49 7.44
C CYS A 42 2.00 -12.81 7.58
N VAL A 43 3.32 -12.77 7.49
CA VAL A 43 4.19 -13.95 7.47
C VAL A 43 4.74 -14.20 8.87
N TYR A 44 4.57 -15.42 9.38
CA TYR A 44 5.23 -15.86 10.60
C TYR A 44 6.71 -16.10 10.34
N THR A 45 7.56 -15.54 11.20
CA THR A 45 9.02 -15.70 11.13
C THR A 45 9.59 -16.02 12.52
N ASN A 46 10.89 -16.25 12.61
CA ASN A 46 11.59 -16.44 13.88
C ASN A 46 12.02 -15.11 14.55
N HIS A 47 11.57 -13.96 14.05
CA HIS A 47 11.83 -12.66 14.66
C HIS A 47 10.88 -12.38 15.84
N PRO A 48 11.22 -11.42 16.72
CA PRO A 48 10.27 -10.91 17.72
C PRO A 48 8.95 -10.48 17.07
N TYR A 49 7.83 -10.67 17.78
CA TYR A 49 6.51 -10.35 17.25
C TYR A 49 6.38 -8.85 16.96
N ALA A 50 5.79 -8.53 15.81
CA ALA A 50 5.54 -7.15 15.40
C ALA A 50 4.30 -6.59 16.11
N THR A 51 4.39 -5.33 16.55
CA THR A 51 3.29 -4.60 17.18
C THR A 51 2.98 -3.34 16.40
N PRO A 52 1.84 -2.67 16.65
CA PRO A 52 1.49 -1.45 15.95
C PRO A 52 2.52 -0.35 16.18
N PHE A 53 2.92 0.30 15.11
CA PHE A 53 3.67 1.55 15.17
C PHE A 53 2.86 2.68 14.50
N ARG A 54 3.27 3.93 14.71
CA ARG A 54 2.59 5.09 14.13
C ARG A 54 2.49 4.95 12.62
N GLY A 55 1.27 4.97 12.10
CA GLY A 55 0.97 4.73 10.68
C GLY A 55 0.34 3.37 10.40
N PHE A 56 0.41 2.40 11.31
CA PHE A 56 -0.35 1.14 11.26
C PHE A 56 -0.27 0.40 9.90
N GLY A 57 0.92 0.32 9.29
CA GLY A 57 1.15 -0.35 8.00
C GLY A 57 1.02 0.57 6.78
N HIS A 58 0.41 1.75 6.92
CA HIS A 58 0.24 2.71 5.83
C HIS A 58 1.54 3.41 5.44
N SER A 59 2.50 3.55 6.37
CA SER A 59 3.76 4.24 6.06
C SER A 59 4.66 3.38 5.17
N GLU A 60 4.73 2.08 5.46
CA GLU A 60 5.45 1.07 4.71
C GLU A 60 4.84 0.91 3.31
N GLN A 61 3.51 0.83 3.24
CA GLN A 61 2.77 0.74 2.00
C GLN A 61 2.88 2.02 1.16
N ALA A 62 2.68 3.20 1.74
CA ALA A 62 2.80 4.48 1.04
C ALA A 62 4.19 4.66 0.44
N PHE A 63 5.26 4.30 1.17
CA PHE A 63 6.61 4.34 0.63
C PHE A 63 6.73 3.50 -0.65
N ALA A 64 6.28 2.24 -0.62
CA ALA A 64 6.35 1.34 -1.78
C ALA A 64 5.59 1.89 -2.99
N ILE A 65 4.37 2.41 -2.78
CA ILE A 65 3.51 2.96 -3.84
C ILE A 65 4.10 4.25 -4.42
N GLU A 66 4.54 5.19 -3.58
CA GLU A 66 5.15 6.45 -4.02
C GLU A 66 6.44 6.22 -4.80
N ARG A 67 7.27 5.25 -4.38
CA ARG A 67 8.45 4.84 -5.14
C ARG A 67 8.08 4.25 -6.49
N ALA A 68 7.05 3.43 -6.57
CA ALA A 68 6.60 2.85 -7.84
C ALA A 68 6.08 3.93 -8.81
N ILE A 69 5.39 4.94 -8.31
CA ILE A 69 4.88 6.07 -9.12
C ILE A 69 6.01 6.95 -9.61
N ASP A 70 7.02 7.22 -8.79
CA ASP A 70 8.22 7.91 -9.21
C ASP A 70 8.91 7.22 -10.38
N LEU A 71 9.10 5.90 -10.28
CA LEU A 71 9.71 5.09 -11.36
C LEU A 71 8.83 5.08 -12.61
N LEU A 72 7.50 5.09 -12.46
CA LEU A 72 6.57 5.18 -13.58
C LEU A 72 6.66 6.53 -14.27
N ALA A 73 6.73 7.63 -13.52
CA ALA A 73 6.88 8.98 -14.06
C ALA A 73 8.17 9.11 -14.87
N GLU A 74 9.28 8.61 -14.33
CA GLU A 74 10.58 8.58 -15.01
C GLU A 74 10.51 7.80 -16.33
N LYS A 75 9.88 6.62 -16.34
CA LYS A 75 9.70 5.80 -17.56
C LYS A 75 8.81 6.46 -18.60
N LEU A 76 7.82 7.25 -18.17
CA LEU A 76 6.92 7.98 -19.06
C LEU A 76 7.52 9.32 -19.54
N GLY A 77 8.65 9.75 -18.98
CA GLY A 77 9.20 11.09 -19.23
C GLY A 77 8.27 12.21 -18.74
N MET A 78 7.45 11.92 -17.71
CA MET A 78 6.47 12.84 -17.15
C MET A 78 6.98 13.40 -15.83
N ASP A 79 6.60 14.64 -15.51
CA ASP A 79 6.87 15.19 -14.19
C ASP A 79 6.20 14.34 -13.09
N LYS A 80 6.95 14.12 -12.00
CA LYS A 80 6.52 13.29 -10.87
C LYS A 80 5.27 13.83 -10.19
N TRP A 81 5.13 15.15 -10.10
CA TRP A 81 3.94 15.77 -9.53
C TRP A 81 2.75 15.71 -10.50
N GLU A 82 3.00 15.92 -11.80
CA GLU A 82 1.95 15.83 -12.81
C GLU A 82 1.30 14.44 -12.86
N LEU A 83 2.09 13.37 -12.84
CA LEU A 83 1.55 12.00 -12.82
C LEU A 83 0.66 11.76 -11.59
N ARG A 84 1.10 12.20 -10.41
CA ARG A 84 0.32 12.09 -9.17
C ARG A 84 -1.00 12.84 -9.27
N ARG A 85 -0.96 14.10 -9.71
CA ARG A 85 -2.15 14.93 -9.88
C ARG A 85 -3.13 14.36 -10.91
N LYS A 86 -2.62 13.76 -11.98
CA LYS A 86 -3.43 13.11 -13.02
C LYS A 86 -4.20 11.92 -12.44
N ASN A 87 -3.55 11.11 -11.61
CA ASN A 87 -4.09 9.89 -11.03
C ASN A 87 -4.74 10.05 -9.65
N ALA A 88 -4.76 11.24 -9.05
CA ALA A 88 -5.36 11.46 -7.73
C ALA A 88 -6.86 11.10 -7.69
N ILE A 89 -7.32 10.60 -6.54
CA ILE A 89 -8.74 10.36 -6.26
C ILE A 89 -9.54 11.67 -6.36
N ARG A 90 -10.77 11.59 -6.90
CA ARG A 90 -11.68 12.73 -7.10
C ARG A 90 -13.08 12.39 -6.55
N PRO A 91 -13.93 13.40 -6.30
CA PRO A 91 -15.32 13.16 -5.93
C PRO A 91 -16.02 12.21 -6.91
N GLY A 92 -16.68 11.18 -6.36
CA GLY A 92 -17.36 10.13 -7.14
C GLY A 92 -16.52 8.89 -7.44
N HIS A 93 -15.21 8.91 -7.17
CA HIS A 93 -14.39 7.69 -7.24
C HIS A 93 -14.57 6.84 -5.98
N THR A 94 -14.42 5.52 -6.15
CA THR A 94 -14.43 4.54 -5.05
C THR A 94 -13.03 4.32 -4.49
N THR A 95 -12.99 3.83 -3.25
CA THR A 95 -11.78 3.27 -2.63
C THR A 95 -11.37 1.93 -3.29
N PRO A 96 -10.15 1.41 -3.08
CA PRO A 96 -9.73 0.09 -3.60
C PRO A 96 -10.65 -1.05 -3.15
N THR A 97 -11.23 -0.92 -1.96
CA THR A 97 -12.23 -1.85 -1.39
C THR A 97 -13.65 -1.61 -1.89
N GLN A 98 -13.85 -0.67 -2.82
CA GLN A 98 -15.15 -0.30 -3.41
C GLN A 98 -16.20 0.17 -2.39
N VAL A 99 -15.73 0.73 -1.28
CA VAL A 99 -16.54 1.46 -0.30
C VAL A 99 -16.55 2.94 -0.67
#